data_AF-A0A9E0ARL1-F1
#
_entry.id   AF-A0A9E0ARL1-F1
#
_cell.length_a   1.000
_cell.length_b   1.000
_cell.length_c   1.000
_cell.angle_alpha   90.00
_cell.angle_beta   90.00
_cell.angle_gamma   90.00
#
_symmetry.space_group_name_H-M   'P 1'
#
loop_
_entity.id
_entity.type
_entity.pdbx_description
1 polymer ?
#
loop_
_entity_poly.entity_id
_entity_poly.type
_entity_poly.pdbx_seq_one_letter_code
_entity_poly.pdbx_strand_id
1 'polypeptide(L)'
;MVQLLKRIFPLVFGLVLGAGLTANAQTSNFRSLYLKDVDVWCGNTTTENTILNYCSGNGFNYSIFYDLGSFDFSSTTKKNQLAAFMSRARQNYGITQFGASGEVYSFFRDYIIPYNNGRTSSAEKFEVFNFEFEWWVSSSVASLYCSKYLTPNGYSCDSAGAWRFSWNEFKKIDSAAAANGRISEYYLGWPTTGHMQ
;
A
#
# COMPACT_ATOMS: atom_id res chain seq x y z
N MET A 1 55.84 8.55 -53.24
CA MET A 1 56.18 9.74 -52.44
C MET A 1 54.99 10.70 -52.47
N VAL A 2 54.50 11.07 -51.28
CA VAL A 2 53.81 12.34 -50.94
C VAL A 2 52.37 12.52 -51.46
N GLN A 3 51.35 12.24 -50.63
CA GLN A 3 50.45 13.18 -49.88
C GLN A 3 49.46 13.95 -50.80
N LEU A 4 48.21 14.31 -50.49
CA LEU A 4 47.33 14.30 -49.31
C LEU A 4 45.91 14.75 -49.80
N LEU A 5 44.88 14.47 -48.98
CA LEU A 5 43.67 15.29 -48.75
C LEU A 5 42.42 15.24 -49.68
N LYS A 6 41.37 14.70 -49.04
CA LYS A 6 40.03 15.28 -48.77
C LYS A 6 38.91 15.27 -49.84
N ARG A 7 37.92 14.43 -49.47
CA ARG A 7 36.47 14.44 -49.74
C ARG A 7 35.83 15.83 -49.91
N ILE A 8 34.90 15.94 -50.85
CA ILE A 8 33.69 16.79 -50.72
C ILE A 8 32.49 15.98 -51.24
N PHE A 9 31.71 15.43 -50.31
CA PHE A 9 30.35 14.94 -50.58
C PHE A 9 29.39 16.09 -50.26
N PRO A 10 28.45 16.47 -51.13
CA PRO A 10 27.43 17.43 -50.75
C PRO A 10 26.46 16.77 -49.75
N LEU A 11 26.36 17.42 -48.60
CA LEU A 11 25.52 17.11 -47.47
C LEU A 11 24.07 17.45 -47.84
N VAL A 12 23.25 16.44 -48.18
CA VAL A 12 21.79 16.63 -48.24
C VAL A 12 21.26 16.52 -46.81
N PHE A 13 21.04 17.69 -46.21
CA PHE A 13 20.45 17.85 -44.89
C PHE A 13 18.95 17.55 -44.98
N GLY A 14 18.58 16.28 -44.80
CA GLY A 14 17.20 15.90 -44.53
C GLY A 14 16.85 16.28 -43.10
N LEU A 15 16.31 17.48 -42.90
CA LEU A 15 15.72 17.92 -41.64
C LEU A 15 14.45 17.09 -41.38
N VAL A 16 14.59 15.91 -40.78
CA VAL A 16 13.45 15.23 -40.17
C VAL A 16 13.12 16.05 -38.93
N LEU A 17 12.10 16.89 -39.05
CA LEU A 17 11.36 17.46 -37.92
C LEU A 17 10.88 16.27 -37.09
N GLY A 18 11.67 15.93 -36.07
CA GLY A 18 11.21 15.15 -34.94
C GLY A 18 10.15 15.98 -34.24
N ALA A 19 8.91 15.92 -34.73
CA ALA A 19 7.76 16.17 -33.91
C ALA A 19 7.90 15.20 -32.74
N GLY A 20 8.40 15.73 -31.62
CA GLY A 20 8.47 15.02 -30.37
C GLY A 20 7.06 14.54 -30.08
N LEU A 21 6.81 13.27 -30.36
CA LEU A 21 5.77 12.53 -29.68
C LEU A 21 6.23 12.52 -28.23
N THR A 22 5.88 13.56 -27.48
CA THR A 22 5.74 13.44 -26.05
C THR A 22 4.62 12.44 -25.86
N ALA A 23 4.97 11.15 -25.90
CA ALA A 23 4.16 10.15 -25.27
C ALA A 23 4.08 10.62 -23.83
N ASN A 24 2.94 11.23 -23.47
CA ASN A 24 2.55 11.35 -22.08
C ASN A 24 2.57 9.92 -21.59
N ALA A 25 3.66 9.50 -20.93
CA ALA A 25 3.68 8.26 -20.20
C ALA A 25 2.48 8.37 -19.27
N GLN A 26 1.43 7.60 -19.56
CA GLN A 26 0.36 7.44 -18.59
C GLN A 26 1.07 6.94 -17.34
N THR A 27 1.12 7.77 -16.31
CA THR A 27 1.44 7.30 -14.96
C THR A 27 0.61 6.04 -14.77
N SER A 28 1.23 4.91 -14.40
CA SER A 28 0.48 3.67 -14.22
C SER A 28 -0.76 4.01 -13.40
N ASN A 29 -1.96 3.77 -13.93
CA ASN A 29 -3.19 4.09 -13.20
C ASN A 29 -3.08 3.44 -11.83
N PHE A 30 -2.96 4.24 -10.77
CA PHE A 30 -2.91 3.73 -9.41
C PHE A 30 -4.26 3.11 -9.12
N ARG A 31 -4.30 1.78 -8.96
CA ARG A 31 -5.54 1.04 -8.80
C ARG A 31 -5.35 0.02 -7.69
N SER A 32 -6.03 0.29 -6.58
CA SER A 32 -5.95 -0.52 -5.37
C SER A 32 -7.13 -1.47 -5.22
N LEU A 33 -6.89 -2.59 -4.54
CA LEU A 33 -7.93 -3.52 -4.11
C LEU A 33 -7.67 -3.94 -2.65
N TYR A 34 -8.72 -3.91 -1.83
CA TYR A 34 -8.70 -4.54 -0.52
C TYR A 34 -8.86 -6.05 -0.66
N LEU A 35 -7.96 -6.82 -0.05
CA LEU A 35 -8.00 -8.26 0.03
C LEU A 35 -8.18 -8.66 1.49
N LYS A 36 -9.27 -9.36 1.79
CA LYS A 36 -9.63 -9.84 3.12
C LYS A 36 -9.20 -11.32 3.30
N ASP A 37 -9.21 -11.80 4.55
CA ASP A 37 -9.06 -13.21 4.92
C ASP A 37 -7.69 -13.78 4.50
N VAL A 38 -6.65 -12.95 4.55
CA VAL A 38 -5.28 -13.32 4.13
C VAL A 38 -4.80 -14.58 4.85
N ASP A 39 -5.15 -14.75 6.12
CA ASP A 39 -4.79 -15.95 6.89
C ASP A 39 -5.40 -17.25 6.31
N VAL A 40 -6.54 -17.16 5.63
CA VAL A 40 -7.27 -18.32 5.10
C VAL A 40 -6.66 -18.79 3.77
N TRP A 41 -6.37 -17.86 2.85
CA TRP A 41 -5.98 -18.23 1.49
C TRP A 41 -4.47 -18.18 1.23
N CYS A 42 -3.69 -17.43 2.01
CA CYS A 42 -2.26 -17.32 1.77
C CYS A 42 -1.56 -18.67 2.01
N GLY A 43 -0.71 -19.06 1.07
CA GLY A 43 -0.11 -20.40 0.98
C GLY A 43 -0.90 -21.40 0.14
N ASN A 44 -2.16 -21.13 -0.21
CA ASN A 44 -2.90 -21.92 -1.20
C ASN A 44 -2.62 -21.40 -2.61
N THR A 45 -1.73 -22.09 -3.33
CA THR A 45 -1.27 -21.63 -4.66
C THR A 45 -2.40 -21.45 -5.67
N THR A 46 -3.46 -22.27 -5.63
CA THR A 46 -4.61 -22.13 -6.55
C THR A 46 -5.38 -20.84 -6.28
N THR A 47 -5.68 -20.55 -5.02
CA THR A 47 -6.39 -19.32 -4.63
C THR A 47 -5.53 -18.09 -4.88
N GLU A 48 -4.24 -18.15 -4.52
CA GLU A 48 -3.28 -17.08 -4.79
C GLU A 48 -3.19 -16.76 -6.29
N ASN A 49 -3.09 -17.78 -7.15
CA ASN A 49 -3.04 -17.56 -8.60
C ASN A 49 -4.35 -16.94 -9.12
N THR A 50 -5.50 -17.34 -8.57
CA THR A 50 -6.79 -16.74 -8.92
C THR A 50 -6.83 -15.25 -8.59
N ILE A 51 -6.41 -14.89 -7.37
CA ILE A 51 -6.34 -13.49 -6.91
C ILE A 51 -5.37 -12.68 -7.79
N LEU A 52 -4.17 -13.19 -8.02
CA LEU A 52 -3.13 -12.50 -8.78
C LEU A 52 -3.51 -12.31 -10.26
N ASN A 53 -4.10 -13.33 -10.89
CA ASN A 53 -4.63 -13.23 -12.24
C ASN A 53 -5.76 -12.19 -12.33
N TYR A 54 -6.68 -12.18 -11.34
CA TYR A 54 -7.74 -11.18 -11.30
C TYR A 54 -7.18 -9.76 -11.16
N CYS A 55 -6.23 -9.56 -10.25
CA CYS A 55 -5.59 -8.26 -10.02
C CYS A 55 -4.90 -7.77 -11.30
N SER A 56 -4.03 -8.61 -11.88
CA SER A 56 -3.26 -8.28 -13.08
C SER A 56 -4.17 -8.04 -14.30
N GLY A 57 -5.15 -8.91 -14.53
CA GLY A 57 -6.09 -8.80 -15.66
C GLY A 57 -7.01 -7.58 -15.57
N ASN A 58 -7.21 -7.02 -14.38
CA ASN A 58 -7.96 -5.79 -14.16
C ASN A 58 -7.07 -4.57 -13.89
N GLY A 59 -5.74 -4.69 -14.04
CA GLY A 59 -4.82 -3.57 -13.87
C GLY A 59 -4.73 -3.03 -12.43
N PHE A 60 -5.04 -3.84 -11.42
CA PHE A 60 -4.73 -3.50 -10.03
C PHE A 60 -3.22 -3.66 -9.79
N ASN A 61 -2.58 -2.61 -9.28
CA ASN A 61 -1.14 -2.57 -8.99
C ASN A 61 -0.81 -2.32 -7.52
N TYR A 62 -1.83 -2.16 -6.68
CA TYR A 62 -1.72 -2.00 -5.24
C TYR A 62 -2.70 -2.93 -4.53
N SER A 63 -2.21 -3.76 -3.60
CA SER A 63 -3.07 -4.58 -2.74
C SER A 63 -3.00 -4.11 -1.29
N ILE A 64 -4.17 -3.89 -0.69
CA ILE A 64 -4.30 -3.55 0.73
C ILE A 64 -4.85 -4.78 1.44
N PHE A 65 -4.09 -5.33 2.37
CA PHE A 65 -4.52 -6.49 3.14
C PHE A 65 -5.37 -6.03 4.32
N TYR A 66 -6.66 -6.32 4.21
CA TYR A 66 -7.66 -6.09 5.25
C TYR A 66 -7.65 -7.24 6.27
N ASP A 67 -8.01 -6.92 7.52
CA ASP A 67 -8.13 -7.90 8.61
C ASP A 67 -6.83 -8.69 8.89
N LEU A 68 -5.67 -8.03 8.73
CA LEU A 68 -4.39 -8.62 9.13
C LEU A 68 -4.28 -8.82 10.65
N GLY A 69 -5.15 -8.22 11.47
CA GLY A 69 -5.22 -8.51 12.90
C GLY A 69 -5.51 -9.99 13.20
N SER A 70 -6.15 -10.69 12.26
CA SER A 70 -6.46 -12.13 12.36
C SER A 70 -5.34 -13.03 11.79
N PHE A 71 -4.27 -12.46 11.22
CA PHE A 71 -3.16 -13.22 10.65
C PHE A 71 -2.20 -13.71 11.75
N ASP A 72 -1.77 -14.97 11.65
CA ASP A 72 -0.82 -15.53 12.62
C ASP A 72 0.62 -15.07 12.34
N PHE A 73 0.98 -13.92 12.91
CA PHE A 73 2.35 -13.39 12.87
C PHE A 73 3.36 -14.16 13.74
N SER A 74 2.90 -15.09 14.60
CA SER A 74 3.79 -15.96 15.38
C SER A 74 4.34 -17.10 14.51
N SER A 75 3.55 -17.58 13.55
CA SER A 75 3.94 -18.64 12.62
C SER A 75 4.96 -18.18 11.58
N THR A 76 6.17 -18.75 11.65
CA THR A 76 7.19 -18.57 10.61
C THR A 76 6.71 -19.03 9.24
N THR A 77 5.94 -20.13 9.19
CA THR A 77 5.37 -20.66 7.95
C THR A 77 4.43 -19.65 7.29
N LYS A 78 3.48 -19.10 8.05
CA LYS A 78 2.52 -18.11 7.55
C LYS A 78 3.23 -16.85 7.05
N LYS A 79 4.18 -16.31 7.83
CA LYS A 79 4.98 -15.15 7.42
C LYS A 79 5.76 -15.39 6.12
N ASN A 80 6.28 -16.59 5.92
CA ASN A 80 7.00 -16.95 4.69
C ASN A 80 6.06 -17.13 3.49
N GLN A 81 4.86 -17.67 3.70
CA GLN A 81 3.83 -17.71 2.65
C GLN A 81 3.43 -16.30 2.21
N LEU A 82 3.21 -15.39 3.17
CA LEU A 82 2.91 -13.99 2.90
C LEU A 82 4.02 -13.29 2.11
N ALA A 83 5.28 -13.51 2.51
CA ALA A 83 6.44 -12.97 1.83
C ALA A 83 6.54 -13.51 0.38
N ALA A 84 6.34 -14.81 0.19
CA ALA A 84 6.37 -15.45 -1.13
C ALA A 84 5.25 -14.95 -2.04
N PHE A 85 4.03 -14.78 -1.51
CA PHE A 85 2.90 -14.21 -2.25
C PHE A 85 3.25 -12.80 -2.76
N MET A 86 3.66 -11.92 -1.85
CA MET A 86 4.04 -10.54 -2.15
C MET A 86 5.19 -10.44 -3.16
N SER A 87 6.20 -11.30 -3.02
CA SER A 87 7.35 -11.33 -3.93
C SER A 87 6.93 -11.77 -5.34
N ARG A 88 6.11 -12.82 -5.44
CA ARG A 88 5.58 -13.32 -6.73
C ARG A 88 4.65 -12.32 -7.39
N ALA A 89 3.80 -11.65 -6.62
CA ALA A 89 2.90 -10.61 -7.10
C ALA A 89 3.64 -9.45 -7.77
N ARG A 90 4.73 -8.98 -7.16
CA ARG A 90 5.61 -7.94 -7.73
C ARG A 90 6.29 -8.40 -9.00
N GLN A 91 6.90 -9.58 -8.97
CA GLN A 91 7.74 -10.08 -10.07
C GLN A 91 6.92 -10.43 -11.31
N ASN A 92 5.74 -11.02 -11.13
CA ASN A 92 5.05 -11.72 -12.21
C ASN A 92 3.67 -11.12 -12.56
N TYR A 93 3.10 -10.28 -11.69
CA TYR A 93 1.71 -9.83 -11.84
C TYR A 93 1.52 -8.31 -11.89
N GLY A 94 2.60 -7.53 -11.75
CA GLY A 94 2.55 -6.07 -11.81
C GLY A 94 1.93 -5.40 -10.58
N ILE A 95 1.79 -6.12 -9.47
CA ILE A 95 1.33 -5.57 -8.18
C ILE A 95 2.56 -5.07 -7.42
N THR A 96 2.82 -3.77 -7.50
CA THR A 96 4.08 -3.17 -7.06
C THR A 96 4.05 -2.63 -5.64
N GLN A 97 2.86 -2.43 -5.06
CA GLN A 97 2.69 -1.85 -3.72
C GLN A 97 1.82 -2.75 -2.85
N PHE A 98 2.15 -2.83 -1.56
CA PHE A 98 1.39 -3.57 -0.56
C PHE A 98 1.16 -2.74 0.71
N GLY A 99 -0.08 -2.78 1.19
CA GLY A 99 -0.52 -2.05 2.37
C GLY A 99 -1.03 -3.02 3.41
N ALA A 100 -0.65 -2.79 4.66
CA ALA A 100 -1.26 -3.44 5.81
C ALA A 100 -2.36 -2.53 6.35
N SER A 101 -3.62 -2.99 6.38
CA SER A 101 -4.70 -2.25 7.02
C SER A 101 -4.73 -2.53 8.53
N GLY A 102 -4.94 -1.50 9.34
CA GLY A 102 -5.06 -1.62 10.79
C GLY A 102 -5.77 -0.44 11.47
N GLU A 103 -6.37 -0.71 12.64
CA GLU A 103 -7.24 0.24 13.35
C GLU A 103 -6.53 1.07 14.44
N VAL A 104 -5.28 0.74 14.80
CA VAL A 104 -4.53 1.38 15.89
C VAL A 104 -3.01 1.29 15.65
N TYR A 105 -2.25 2.22 16.21
CA TYR A 105 -0.79 2.26 16.11
C TYR A 105 -0.11 0.98 16.63
N SER A 106 -0.61 0.41 17.73
CA SER A 106 -0.02 -0.81 18.32
C SER A 106 0.02 -1.97 17.35
N PHE A 107 -0.97 -2.09 16.44
CA PHE A 107 -0.96 -3.13 15.41
C PHE A 107 0.27 -3.00 14.49
N PHE A 108 0.57 -1.79 14.01
CA PHE A 108 1.73 -1.55 13.16
C PHE A 108 3.04 -1.75 13.92
N ARG A 109 3.12 -1.24 15.15
CA ARG A 109 4.28 -1.37 16.04
C ARG A 109 4.62 -2.81 16.34
N ASP A 110 3.62 -3.63 16.64
CA ASP A 110 3.83 -4.98 17.21
C ASP A 110 3.86 -6.07 16.13
N TYR A 111 3.27 -5.84 14.95
CA TYR A 111 3.17 -6.86 13.89
C TYR A 111 3.83 -6.45 12.59
N ILE A 112 3.47 -5.30 12.03
CA ILE A 112 3.90 -4.93 10.66
C ILE A 112 5.35 -4.47 10.61
N ILE A 113 5.77 -3.62 11.55
CA ILE A 113 7.17 -3.16 11.65
C ILE A 113 8.11 -4.37 11.91
N PRO A 114 7.85 -5.24 12.91
CA PRO A 114 8.66 -6.44 13.12
C PRO A 114 8.67 -7.39 11.91
N TYR A 115 7.52 -7.57 11.24
CA TYR A 115 7.46 -8.36 10.00
C TYR A 115 8.43 -7.78 8.95
N ASN A 116 8.33 -6.48 8.64
CA ASN A 116 9.18 -5.80 7.66
C ASN A 116 10.67 -5.85 8.02
N ASN A 117 11.00 -5.70 9.31
CA ASN A 117 12.38 -5.79 9.81
C ASN A 117 12.95 -7.20 9.70
N GLY A 118 12.10 -8.22 9.76
CA GLY A 118 12.48 -9.62 9.55
C GLY A 118 12.66 -10.03 8.09
N ARG A 119 12.48 -9.12 7.11
CA ARG A 119 12.64 -9.41 5.68
C ARG A 119 13.91 -8.76 5.11
N THR A 120 14.65 -9.52 4.33
CA THR A 120 15.84 -9.03 3.61
C THR A 120 15.47 -8.36 2.31
N SER A 121 14.56 -8.96 1.54
CA SER A 121 14.10 -8.42 0.25
C SER A 121 13.07 -7.31 0.46
N SER A 122 13.19 -6.22 -0.29
CA SER A 122 12.13 -5.18 -0.34
C SER A 122 10.84 -5.73 -0.95
N ALA A 123 10.93 -6.71 -1.86
CA ALA A 123 9.78 -7.34 -2.50
C ALA A 123 8.95 -8.23 -1.54
N GLU A 124 9.34 -8.33 -0.28
CA GLU A 124 8.65 -9.09 0.77
C GLU A 124 8.09 -8.16 1.86
N LYS A 125 8.18 -6.84 1.71
CA LYS A 125 7.78 -5.87 2.74
C LYS A 125 6.45 -5.20 2.39
N PHE A 126 5.78 -4.67 3.39
CA PHE A 126 4.73 -3.67 3.20
C PHE A 126 5.35 -2.28 3.00
N GLU A 127 4.90 -1.55 1.99
CA GLU A 127 5.26 -0.14 1.79
C GLU A 127 4.32 0.80 2.53
N VAL A 128 3.08 0.38 2.80
CA VAL A 128 2.04 1.26 3.31
C VAL A 128 1.48 0.79 4.64
N PHE A 129 1.40 1.71 5.60
CA PHE A 129 0.58 1.59 6.79
C PHE A 129 -0.77 2.26 6.50
N ASN A 130 -1.77 1.44 6.17
CA ASN A 130 -3.10 1.91 5.79
C ASN A 130 -3.96 1.93 7.06
N PHE A 131 -4.31 3.11 7.55
CA PHE A 131 -5.10 3.30 8.75
C PHE A 131 -6.58 3.31 8.41
N GLU A 132 -7.33 2.43 9.06
CA GLU A 132 -8.76 2.26 8.85
C GLU A 132 -9.51 2.44 10.16
N PHE A 133 -10.33 3.49 10.23
CA PHE A 133 -11.16 3.77 11.39
C PHE A 133 -12.36 4.64 10.99
N GLU A 134 -13.54 4.02 10.87
CA GLU A 134 -14.75 4.64 10.32
C GLU A 134 -15.48 5.54 11.33
N TRP A 135 -14.83 6.60 11.81
CA TRP A 135 -15.39 7.53 12.80
C TRP A 135 -16.68 8.22 12.34
N TRP A 136 -16.92 8.29 11.02
CA TRP A 136 -18.14 8.87 10.42
C TRP A 136 -19.33 7.90 10.38
N VAL A 137 -19.12 6.61 10.64
CA VAL A 137 -20.19 5.60 10.61
C VAL A 137 -20.68 5.36 12.04
N SER A 138 -21.83 5.93 12.39
CA SER A 138 -22.37 5.86 13.76
C SER A 138 -22.59 4.43 14.25
N SER A 139 -22.97 3.50 13.35
CA SER A 139 -23.10 2.08 13.71
C SER A 139 -21.75 1.46 14.08
N SER A 140 -20.68 1.72 13.31
CA SER A 140 -19.32 1.25 13.61
C SER A 140 -18.80 1.84 14.92
N VAL A 141 -19.04 3.14 15.15
CA VAL A 141 -18.70 3.80 16.42
C VAL A 141 -19.37 3.10 17.61
N ALA A 142 -20.67 2.82 17.51
CA ALA A 142 -21.43 2.22 18.60
C ALA A 142 -21.06 0.75 18.85
N SER A 143 -20.98 -0.07 17.80
CA SER A 143 -20.87 -1.53 17.94
C SER A 143 -19.43 -2.07 17.91
N LEU A 144 -18.50 -1.36 17.27
CA LEU A 144 -17.13 -1.85 17.07
C LEU A 144 -16.11 -1.06 17.91
N TYR A 145 -16.25 0.27 17.97
CA TYR A 145 -15.18 1.13 18.49
C TYR A 145 -15.39 1.61 19.92
N CYS A 146 -16.63 1.83 20.37
CA CYS A 146 -16.93 2.44 21.67
C CYS A 146 -16.28 1.71 22.84
N SER A 147 -16.54 0.41 22.99
CA SER A 147 -16.03 -0.40 24.09
C SER A 147 -14.57 -0.84 23.88
N LYS A 148 -14.17 -1.06 22.62
CA LYS A 148 -12.84 -1.55 22.26
C LYS A 148 -11.76 -0.46 22.37
N TYR A 149 -12.08 0.77 21.96
CA TYR A 149 -11.10 1.84 21.79
C TYR A 149 -11.48 3.13 22.49
N LEU A 150 -12.71 3.62 22.34
CA LEU A 150 -13.05 4.99 22.77
C LEU A 150 -13.14 5.12 24.29
N THR A 151 -13.99 4.32 24.94
CA THR A 151 -14.19 4.36 26.40
C THR A 151 -12.90 4.04 27.16
N PRO A 152 -12.12 2.98 26.81
CA PRO A 152 -10.87 2.68 27.50
C PRO A 152 -9.83 3.81 27.40
N ASN A 153 -9.91 4.66 26.37
CA ASN A 153 -8.98 5.77 26.16
C ASN A 153 -9.60 7.14 26.49
N GLY A 154 -10.76 7.20 27.14
CA GLY A 154 -11.38 8.44 27.62
C GLY A 154 -12.02 9.31 26.53
N TYR A 155 -12.42 8.73 25.40
CA TYR A 155 -13.15 9.42 24.33
C TYR A 155 -14.65 9.11 24.41
N SER A 156 -15.49 10.07 24.01
CA SER A 156 -16.93 9.89 23.88
C SER A 156 -17.27 8.86 22.80
N CYS A 157 -18.35 8.10 23.00
CA CYS A 157 -18.86 7.14 22.03
C CYS A 157 -19.76 7.81 20.98
N ASP A 158 -19.23 8.83 20.33
CA ASP A 158 -19.83 9.57 19.23
C ASP A 158 -18.77 9.85 18.15
N SER A 159 -19.19 10.37 17.00
CA SER A 159 -18.28 10.66 15.89
C SER A 159 -17.17 11.67 16.26
N ALA A 160 -17.42 12.58 17.22
CA ALA A 160 -16.43 13.55 17.65
C ALA A 160 -15.32 12.91 18.50
N GLY A 161 -15.69 12.04 19.43
CA GLY A 161 -14.74 11.25 20.21
C GLY A 161 -13.98 10.25 19.34
N ALA A 162 -14.68 9.59 18.42
CA ALA A 162 -14.11 8.68 17.44
C ALA A 162 -13.07 9.38 16.53
N TRP A 163 -13.39 10.57 16.01
CA TRP A 163 -12.44 11.37 15.22
C TRP A 163 -11.20 11.77 16.03
N ARG A 164 -11.38 12.24 17.26
CA ARG A 164 -10.24 12.64 18.11
C ARG A 164 -9.32 11.46 18.41
N PHE A 165 -9.89 10.29 18.69
CA PHE A 165 -9.13 9.06 18.88
C PHE A 165 -8.38 8.68 17.59
N SER A 166 -9.10 8.59 16.47
CA SER A 166 -8.54 8.14 15.21
C SER A 166 -7.45 9.05 14.68
N TRP A 167 -7.61 10.37 14.82
CA TRP A 167 -6.58 11.35 14.46
C TRP A 167 -5.32 11.24 15.32
N ASN A 168 -5.48 10.97 16.62
CA ASN A 168 -4.34 10.75 17.51
C ASN A 168 -3.59 9.46 17.19
N GLU A 169 -4.30 8.39 16.82
CA GLU A 169 -3.67 7.15 16.35
C GLU A 169 -2.99 7.35 14.99
N PHE A 170 -3.64 8.02 14.05
CA PHE A 170 -3.08 8.29 12.73
C PHE A 170 -1.76 9.08 12.81
N LYS A 171 -1.66 10.12 13.65
CA LYS A 171 -0.39 10.84 13.85
C LYS A 171 0.75 9.94 14.34
N LYS A 172 0.47 8.95 15.19
CA LYS A 172 1.47 7.97 15.64
C LYS A 172 1.87 7.04 14.49
N ILE A 173 0.89 6.58 13.71
CA ILE A 173 1.10 5.73 12.54
C ILE A 173 1.92 6.45 11.48
N ASP A 174 1.60 7.72 11.20
CA ASP A 174 2.31 8.58 10.25
C ASP A 174 3.77 8.78 10.66
N SER A 175 4.00 9.14 11.94
CA SER A 175 5.35 9.25 12.48
C SER A 175 6.13 7.93 12.40
N ALA A 176 5.49 6.80 12.69
CA ALA A 176 6.12 5.49 12.60
C ALA A 176 6.39 5.06 11.15
N ALA A 177 5.49 5.37 10.21
CA ALA A 177 5.68 5.13 8.79
C ALA A 177 6.90 5.90 8.28
N ALA A 178 6.96 7.22 8.56
CA ALA A 178 8.08 8.08 8.21
C ALA A 178 9.41 7.54 8.79
N ALA A 179 9.44 7.18 10.08
CA ALA A 179 10.62 6.64 10.74
C ALA A 179 11.11 5.31 10.14
N ASN A 180 10.25 4.55 9.47
CA ASN A 180 10.57 3.27 8.84
C ASN A 180 10.71 3.36 7.31
N GLY A 181 10.66 4.57 6.73
CA GLY A 181 10.68 4.78 5.28
C GLY A 181 9.47 4.16 4.58
N ARG A 182 8.28 4.30 5.19
CA ARG A 182 6.99 3.80 4.70
C ARG A 182 6.04 4.95 4.43
N ILE A 183 5.00 4.66 3.67
CA ILE A 183 3.89 5.58 3.40
C ILE A 183 2.81 5.33 4.46
N SER A 184 2.21 6.39 4.97
CA SER A 184 0.96 6.33 5.73
C SER A 184 -0.20 6.67 4.81
N GLU A 185 -1.30 5.94 4.94
CA GLU A 185 -2.56 6.26 4.27
C GLU A 185 -3.67 6.26 5.31
N TYR A 186 -4.66 7.13 5.16
CA TYR A 186 -5.84 7.15 6.00
C TYR A 186 -7.07 6.90 5.13
N TYR A 187 -7.75 5.77 5.34
CA TYR A 187 -9.10 5.54 4.83
C TYR A 187 -10.07 6.54 5.46
N LEU A 188 -10.51 7.49 4.64
CA LEU A 188 -11.44 8.56 5.01
C LEU A 188 -12.67 8.47 4.10
N GLY A 189 -13.85 8.41 4.73
CA GLY A 189 -15.12 8.52 4.02
C GLY A 189 -15.47 9.98 3.76
N TRP A 190 -16.17 10.61 4.71
CA TRP A 190 -16.77 11.93 4.53
C TRP A 190 -16.22 12.98 5.52
N PRO A 191 -14.93 13.36 5.42
CA PRO A 191 -14.39 14.41 6.27
C PRO A 191 -15.06 15.76 5.98
N THR A 192 -15.30 16.55 7.02
CA THR A 192 -15.65 17.96 6.86
C THR A 192 -14.38 18.78 6.64
N THR A 193 -14.50 20.02 6.17
CA THR A 193 -13.34 20.92 6.05
C THR A 193 -12.58 21.05 7.38
N GLY A 194 -13.29 21.07 8.52
CA GLY A 194 -12.64 21.14 9.84
C GLY A 194 -11.88 19.88 10.25
N HIS A 195 -12.10 18.74 9.58
CA HIS A 195 -11.33 17.51 9.79
C HIS A 195 -10.08 17.43 8.90
N MET A 196 -9.94 18.33 7.92
CA MET A 196 -8.86 18.32 6.92
C MET A 196 -7.88 19.50 7.07
N GLN A 197 -7.97 20.25 8.16
CA GLN A 197 -7.07 21.37 8.53
C GLN A 197 -6.13 20.94 9.66
#